data_AF-A0A017SYG2-F1
#
_entry.id   AF-A0A017SYG2-F1
#
_cell.length_a   1.000
_cell.length_b   1.000
_cell.length_c   1.000
_cell.angle_alpha   90.00
_cell.angle_beta   90.00
_cell.angle_gamma   90.00
#
_symmetry.space_group_name_H-M   'P 1'
#
loop_
_entity.id
_entity.type
_entity.pdbx_description
1 polymer ?
#
loop_
_entity_poly.entity_id
_entity_poly.type
_entity_poly.pdbx_seq_one_letter_code
_entity_poly.pdbx_strand_id
1 'polypeptide(L)'
;MRRFEFVQGTSAKFWMSDVQGNAFIVVYGRLGTPGQRKEKDFPSPDAARREMEKKIAEKLREGYHEVSAAAPAAPTGAKGAAAASAPLALPPRLDLREPTPERVKAAVAALDRLEATRGYRSWALARRVHHARCALERIAGVDPTAHPDLARALEAVLARVIAPLPKDRLPLVHAMRLLDEVDASAFAQIAAGFWKSPPPSHPTTRALTLLQEQLAQLVDPELTLRVASLLLDRPSGDATGWNRRWKALSPHLEAYLARSGTTLKKYLAGLDAGGDPHLAGRIQAMQAAA
;
A
#
# COMPACT_ATOMS: atom_id res chain seq x y z
N MET A 1 15.57 19.91 -10.44
CA MET A 1 16.13 18.65 -9.90
C MET A 1 15.12 17.51 -9.98
N ARG A 2 15.40 16.50 -10.81
CA ARG A 2 14.58 15.28 -10.95
C ARG A 2 15.16 14.18 -10.05
N ARG A 3 14.30 13.47 -9.31
CA ARG A 3 14.72 12.45 -8.34
C ARG A 3 14.22 11.08 -8.77
N PHE A 4 15.10 10.09 -8.66
CA PHE A 4 14.85 8.73 -9.03
C PHE A 4 15.26 7.80 -7.90
N GLU A 5 14.46 6.77 -7.65
CA GLU A 5 14.65 5.85 -6.54
C GLU A 5 14.66 4.41 -7.06
N PHE A 6 15.57 3.59 -6.52
CA PHE A 6 15.70 2.19 -6.85
C PHE A 6 15.69 1.39 -5.56
N VAL A 7 14.72 0.49 -5.42
CA VAL A 7 14.56 -0.36 -4.25
C VAL A 7 14.45 -1.80 -4.73
N GLN A 8 15.52 -2.58 -4.53
CA GLN A 8 15.52 -4.01 -4.81
C GLN A 8 16.32 -4.76 -3.74
N GLY A 9 15.67 -5.70 -3.05
CA GLY A 9 16.27 -6.45 -1.95
C GLY A 9 16.80 -5.54 -0.84
N THR A 10 18.10 -5.62 -0.54
CA THR A 10 18.78 -4.79 0.47
C THR A 10 19.33 -3.46 -0.09
N SER A 11 19.22 -3.24 -1.40
CA SER A 11 19.73 -2.06 -2.10
C SER A 11 18.62 -1.02 -2.29
N ALA A 12 18.60 0.00 -1.42
CA ALA A 12 17.76 1.18 -1.56
C ALA A 12 18.64 2.39 -1.94
N LYS A 13 18.59 2.80 -3.20
CA LYS A 13 19.43 3.87 -3.75
C LYS A 13 18.57 4.99 -4.28
N PHE A 14 19.07 6.22 -4.18
CA PHE A 14 18.51 7.36 -4.88
C PHE A 14 19.53 7.94 -5.84
N TRP A 15 19.03 8.49 -6.93
CA TRP A 15 19.77 9.17 -7.95
C TRP A 15 18.99 10.43 -8.33
N MET A 16 19.64 11.58 -8.27
CA MET A 16 19.07 12.87 -8.61
C MET A 16 19.90 13.50 -9.70
N SER A 17 19.24 14.11 -10.67
CA SER A 17 19.89 14.85 -11.74
C SER A 17 19.37 16.29 -11.81
N ASP A 18 20.31 17.19 -12.10
CA ASP A 18 20.06 18.59 -12.42
C ASP A 18 21.00 19.06 -13.52
N VAL A 19 20.60 20.10 -14.24
CA VAL A 19 21.50 20.85 -15.14
C VAL A 19 21.48 22.30 -14.71
N GLN A 20 22.66 22.84 -14.39
CA GLN A 20 22.85 24.24 -14.06
C GLN A 20 23.84 24.85 -15.05
N GLY A 21 23.35 25.71 -15.95
CA GLY A 21 24.16 26.25 -17.04
C GLY A 21 24.70 25.14 -17.95
N ASN A 22 26.02 25.02 -18.03
CA ASN A 22 26.74 23.98 -18.77
C ASN A 22 27.19 22.79 -17.90
N ALA A 23 26.84 22.78 -16.62
CA ALA A 23 27.20 21.71 -15.68
C ALA A 23 26.04 20.73 -15.49
N PHE A 24 26.34 19.44 -15.64
CA PHE A 24 25.45 18.35 -15.27
C PHE A 24 25.77 17.92 -13.83
N ILE A 25 24.79 18.06 -12.94
CA ILE A 25 24.94 17.73 -11.51
C ILE A 25 24.16 16.47 -11.21
N VAL A 26 24.85 15.51 -10.60
CA VAL A 26 24.27 14.24 -10.15
C VAL A 26 24.49 14.10 -8.65
N VAL A 27 23.43 13.80 -7.91
CA VAL A 27 23.52 13.41 -6.50
C VAL A 27 23.03 11.99 -6.36
N TYR A 28 23.88 11.08 -5.92
CA TYR A 28 23.53 9.67 -5.79
C TYR A 28 23.96 9.11 -4.45
N GLY A 29 23.17 8.19 -3.91
CA GLY A 29 23.45 7.65 -2.59
C GLY A 29 22.49 6.55 -2.20
N ARG A 30 22.64 6.07 -0.97
CA ARG A 30 21.65 5.20 -0.35
C ARG A 30 20.51 6.06 0.17
N LEU A 31 19.26 5.63 -0.01
CA LEU A 31 18.10 6.32 0.56
C LEU A 31 18.31 6.56 2.06
N GLY A 32 18.19 7.82 2.49
CA GLY A 32 18.44 8.25 3.87
C GLY A 32 19.86 8.74 4.18
N THR A 33 20.79 8.77 3.21
CA THR A 33 22.09 9.44 3.35
C THR A 33 22.10 10.76 2.55
N PRO A 34 22.97 11.73 2.89
CA PRO A 34 23.14 12.94 2.08
C PRO A 34 23.62 12.65 0.63
N GLY A 35 24.08 11.42 0.37
CA GLY A 35 24.60 11.01 -0.93
C GLY A 35 25.94 11.67 -1.28
N GLN A 36 26.41 11.39 -2.48
CA GLN A 36 27.58 11.99 -3.09
C GLN A 36 27.12 12.86 -4.25
N ARG A 37 27.58 14.11 -4.24
CA ARG A 37 27.39 15.03 -5.36
C ARG A 37 28.58 14.91 -6.31
N LYS A 38 28.31 14.74 -7.59
CA LYS A 38 29.28 14.87 -8.67
C LYS A 38 28.74 15.85 -9.69
N GLU A 39 29.61 16.70 -10.20
CA GLU A 39 29.30 17.61 -11.30
C GLU A 39 30.28 17.38 -12.43
N LYS A 40 29.80 17.59 -13.65
CA LYS A 40 30.58 17.45 -14.88
C LYS A 40 30.22 18.57 -15.82
N ASP A 41 31.22 19.34 -16.22
CA ASP A 41 31.06 20.44 -17.15
C ASP A 41 31.04 19.95 -18.60
N PHE A 42 30.20 20.61 -19.40
CA PHE A 42 30.07 20.38 -20.83
C PHE A 42 30.35 21.67 -21.61
N PRO A 43 30.72 21.56 -22.90
CA PRO A 43 31.00 22.73 -23.74
C PRO A 43 29.76 23.57 -24.07
N SER A 44 28.54 23.02 -23.90
CA SER A 44 27.30 23.76 -24.08
C SER A 44 26.18 23.28 -23.15
N PRO A 45 25.21 24.16 -22.78
CA PRO A 45 24.06 23.78 -21.97
C PRO A 45 23.19 22.70 -22.64
N ASP A 46 23.06 22.73 -23.97
CA ASP A 46 22.31 21.71 -24.71
C ASP A 46 23.00 20.33 -24.67
N ALA A 47 24.33 20.29 -24.67
CA ALA A 47 25.07 19.05 -24.51
C ALA A 47 24.86 18.43 -23.11
N ALA A 48 24.82 19.26 -22.05
CA ALA A 48 24.54 18.80 -20.68
C ALA A 48 23.12 18.23 -20.53
N ARG A 49 22.12 18.84 -21.19
CA ARG A 49 20.73 18.35 -21.19
C ARG A 49 20.56 17.01 -21.90
N ARG A 50 21.17 16.85 -23.08
CA ARG A 50 21.12 15.58 -23.83
C ARG A 50 21.76 14.44 -23.03
N GLU A 51 22.87 14.70 -22.34
CA GLU A 51 23.52 13.69 -21.51
C GLU A 51 22.67 13.34 -20.26
N MET A 52 22.02 14.34 -19.65
CA MET A 52 21.05 14.11 -18.56
C MET A 52 19.90 13.20 -19.01
N GLU A 53 19.27 13.49 -20.15
CA GLU A 53 18.15 12.69 -20.68
C GLU A 53 18.56 11.25 -21.02
N LYS A 54 19.76 11.07 -21.61
CA LYS A 54 20.33 9.75 -21.86
C LYS A 54 20.52 8.95 -20.57
N LYS A 55 21.06 9.59 -19.52
CA LYS A 55 21.26 8.95 -18.23
C LYS A 55 19.95 8.65 -17.51
N ILE A 56 18.94 9.48 -17.66
CA ILE A 56 17.58 9.19 -17.17
C ILE A 56 17.01 7.95 -17.84
N ALA A 57 17.08 7.85 -19.18
CA ALA A 57 16.56 6.70 -19.91
C ALA A 57 17.29 5.38 -19.53
N GLU A 58 18.60 5.44 -19.30
CA GLU A 58 19.40 4.31 -18.81
C GLU A 58 18.97 3.88 -17.39
N LYS A 59 18.78 4.84 -16.47
CA LYS A 59 18.37 4.55 -15.09
C LYS A 59 16.94 4.04 -14.99
N LEU A 60 16.02 4.55 -15.81
CA LEU A 60 14.66 4.01 -15.90
C LEU A 60 14.66 2.56 -16.40
N ARG A 61 15.52 2.21 -17.36
CA ARG A 61 15.67 0.82 -17.83
C ARG A 61 16.29 -0.10 -16.77
N GLU A 62 17.18 0.41 -15.93
CA GLU A 62 17.75 -0.32 -14.78
C GLU A 62 16.74 -0.52 -13.62
N GLY A 63 15.53 0.03 -13.73
CA GLY A 63 14.46 -0.12 -12.73
C GLY A 63 14.41 1.01 -11.70
N TYR A 64 15.04 2.16 -11.94
CA TYR A 64 14.81 3.34 -11.11
C TYR A 64 13.46 3.97 -11.47
N HIS A 65 12.73 4.44 -10.46
CA HIS A 65 11.43 5.10 -10.62
C HIS A 65 11.55 6.58 -10.31
N GLU A 66 10.95 7.43 -11.15
CA GLU A 66 10.95 8.88 -10.93
C GLU A 66 9.95 9.29 -9.86
N VAL A 67 10.39 10.10 -8.90
CA VAL A 67 9.59 10.65 -7.81
C VAL A 67 9.58 12.17 -7.95
N SER A 68 8.42 12.75 -8.24
CA SER A 68 8.29 14.20 -8.40
C SER A 68 8.37 14.90 -7.04
N ALA A 69 9.50 15.56 -6.76
CA ALA A 69 9.64 16.39 -5.57
C ALA A 69 9.02 17.79 -5.82
N ALA A 70 7.78 17.99 -5.37
CA ALA A 70 7.24 19.33 -5.14
C ALA A 70 7.33 19.62 -3.63
N ALA A 71 8.25 20.53 -3.26
CA ALA A 71 8.33 21.08 -1.90
C ALA A 71 7.50 22.37 -1.81
N PRO A 72 7.15 22.82 -0.58
CA PRO A 72 8.06 23.75 0.07
C PRO A 72 8.33 23.48 1.56
N ALA A 73 9.55 23.89 1.94
CA ALA A 73 10.08 24.36 3.22
C ALA A 73 9.57 23.80 4.58
N ALA A 74 10.56 23.44 5.41
CA ALA A 74 10.44 22.93 6.78
C ALA A 74 9.75 23.89 7.77
N PRO A 75 9.31 23.34 8.92
CA PRO A 75 9.74 23.86 10.19
C PRO A 75 10.61 22.85 10.95
N THR A 76 11.66 23.40 11.55
CA THR A 76 12.56 22.76 12.52
C THR A 76 11.81 22.29 13.75
N GLY A 77 12.08 21.06 14.19
CA GLY A 77 11.76 20.61 15.55
C GLY A 77 10.97 19.30 15.66
N ALA A 78 11.54 18.17 15.23
CA ALA A 78 11.12 16.87 15.74
C ALA A 78 12.34 15.93 15.76
N LYS A 79 13.00 15.88 16.93
CA LYS A 79 14.01 14.87 17.24
C LYS A 79 13.29 13.53 17.40
N GLY A 80 13.21 12.75 16.32
CA GLY A 80 12.54 11.45 16.34
C GLY A 80 12.14 10.90 14.97
N ALA A 81 13.01 10.99 13.97
CA ALA A 81 12.80 10.32 12.67
C ALA A 81 14.13 9.75 12.16
N ALA A 82 14.78 8.92 12.99
CA ALA A 82 15.98 8.21 12.63
C ALA A 82 15.99 6.84 13.31
N ALA A 83 15.02 5.99 12.94
CA ALA A 83 15.00 4.59 13.33
C ALA A 83 14.25 3.74 12.28
N ALA A 84 14.54 3.91 10.98
CA ALA A 84 14.24 2.88 9.99
C ALA A 84 15.35 1.81 10.05
N SER A 85 15.43 1.13 11.19
CA SER A 85 16.37 0.04 11.46
C SER A 85 15.80 -1.27 10.92
N ALA A 86 16.56 -1.98 10.07
CA ALA A 86 16.34 -3.32 9.49
C ALA A 86 14.99 -3.57 8.74
N PRO A 87 15.00 -4.25 7.58
CA PRO A 87 13.75 -4.65 6.93
C PRO A 87 12.88 -5.45 7.90
N LEU A 88 11.58 -5.12 7.98
CA LEU A 88 10.61 -5.97 8.65
C LEU A 88 10.53 -7.27 7.86
N ALA A 89 11.16 -8.33 8.38
CA ALA A 89 11.05 -9.66 7.81
C ALA A 89 9.68 -10.24 8.20
N LEU A 90 8.64 -9.87 7.46
CA LEU A 90 7.31 -10.45 7.62
C LEU A 90 7.26 -11.83 6.93
N PRO A 91 6.55 -12.83 7.50
CA PRO A 91 6.29 -14.07 6.81
C PRO A 91 5.62 -13.80 5.45
N PRO A 92 5.89 -14.56 4.39
CA PRO A 92 5.21 -14.36 3.11
C PRO A 92 3.69 -14.50 3.29
N ARG A 93 2.93 -13.50 2.82
CA ARG A 93 1.46 -13.55 2.80
C ARG A 93 0.95 -14.35 1.61
N LEU A 94 1.66 -14.24 0.48
CA LEU A 94 1.25 -14.76 -0.81
C LEU A 94 2.29 -15.71 -1.37
N ASP A 95 1.80 -16.79 -1.99
CA ASP A 95 2.60 -17.64 -2.86
C ASP A 95 2.65 -16.97 -4.25
N LEU A 96 3.67 -16.13 -4.46
CA LEU A 96 3.82 -15.33 -5.67
C LEU A 96 3.68 -16.18 -6.94
N ARG A 97 2.87 -15.69 -7.90
CA ARG A 97 2.62 -16.36 -9.17
C ARG A 97 2.98 -15.46 -10.33
N GLU A 98 3.51 -16.05 -11.40
CA GLU A 98 3.82 -15.29 -12.60
C GLU A 98 2.55 -14.76 -13.28
N PRO A 99 2.45 -13.42 -13.51
CA PRO A 99 1.30 -12.78 -14.13
C PRO A 99 1.34 -12.92 -15.66
N THR A 100 1.04 -14.13 -16.15
CA THR A 100 0.93 -14.32 -17.60
C THR A 100 -0.21 -13.46 -18.18
N PRO A 101 -0.11 -12.96 -19.43
CA PRO A 101 -1.15 -12.11 -20.03
C PRO A 101 -2.56 -12.72 -19.98
N GLU A 102 -2.66 -14.03 -20.15
CA GLU A 102 -3.93 -14.76 -20.05
C GLU A 102 -4.53 -14.73 -18.64
N ARG A 103 -3.70 -14.89 -17.61
CA ARG A 103 -4.16 -14.86 -16.21
C ARG A 103 -4.56 -13.45 -15.80
N VAL A 104 -3.80 -12.43 -16.22
CA VAL A 104 -4.16 -11.02 -16.01
C VAL A 104 -5.50 -10.72 -16.68
N LYS A 105 -5.68 -11.12 -17.95
CA LYS A 105 -6.96 -10.96 -18.66
C LYS A 105 -8.11 -11.68 -17.94
N ALA A 106 -7.88 -12.88 -17.41
CA ALA A 106 -8.88 -13.62 -16.65
C ALA A 106 -9.26 -12.90 -15.34
N ALA A 107 -8.28 -12.31 -14.64
CA ALA A 107 -8.52 -11.51 -13.43
C ALA A 107 -9.32 -10.24 -13.74
N VAL A 108 -8.95 -9.50 -14.80
CA VAL A 108 -9.71 -8.34 -15.29
C VAL A 108 -11.16 -8.73 -15.58
N ALA A 109 -11.38 -9.80 -16.35
CA ALA A 109 -12.73 -10.28 -16.67
C ALA A 109 -13.50 -10.77 -15.44
N ALA A 110 -12.84 -11.23 -14.37
CA ALA A 110 -13.50 -11.61 -13.13
C ALA A 110 -13.91 -10.38 -12.31
N LEU A 111 -13.06 -9.35 -12.26
CA LEU A 111 -13.33 -8.07 -11.61
C LEU A 111 -14.45 -7.30 -12.33
N ASP A 112 -14.44 -7.22 -13.65
CA ASP A 112 -15.51 -6.56 -14.42
C ASP A 112 -16.87 -7.26 -14.21
N ARG A 113 -16.89 -8.60 -14.14
CA ARG A 113 -18.11 -9.35 -13.79
C ARG A 113 -18.56 -9.12 -12.34
N LEU A 114 -17.63 -8.89 -11.42
CA LEU A 114 -17.97 -8.52 -10.05
C LEU A 114 -18.54 -7.10 -10.02
N GLU A 115 -17.93 -6.14 -10.71
CA GLU A 115 -18.40 -4.76 -10.85
C GLU A 115 -19.87 -4.73 -11.31
N ALA A 116 -20.22 -5.52 -12.34
CA ALA A 116 -21.57 -5.60 -12.90
C ALA A 116 -22.66 -6.16 -11.95
N THR A 117 -22.32 -6.62 -10.73
CA THR A 117 -23.28 -7.24 -9.80
C THR A 117 -24.04 -6.24 -8.91
N ARG A 118 -24.21 -5.01 -9.37
CA ARG A 118 -24.96 -3.97 -8.65
C ARG A 118 -26.41 -4.41 -8.42
N GLY A 119 -26.89 -4.34 -7.18
CA GLY A 119 -28.24 -4.78 -6.79
C GLY A 119 -28.45 -6.30 -6.68
N TYR A 120 -27.40 -7.11 -6.76
CA TYR A 120 -27.52 -8.56 -6.62
C TYR A 120 -27.78 -8.97 -5.17
N ARG A 121 -28.38 -10.16 -4.98
CA ARG A 121 -28.51 -10.78 -3.66
C ARG A 121 -27.13 -11.07 -3.05
N SER A 122 -27.04 -11.03 -1.73
CA SER A 122 -25.77 -11.20 -0.99
C SER A 122 -25.00 -12.48 -1.33
N TRP A 123 -25.68 -13.62 -1.47
CA TRP A 123 -25.04 -14.89 -1.85
C TRP A 123 -24.47 -14.87 -3.27
N ALA A 124 -25.15 -14.20 -4.20
CA ALA A 124 -24.71 -14.08 -5.60
C ALA A 124 -23.50 -13.15 -5.70
N LEU A 125 -23.51 -12.05 -4.95
CA LEU A 125 -22.35 -11.17 -4.78
C LEU A 125 -21.16 -11.95 -4.18
N ALA A 126 -21.37 -12.68 -3.08
CA ALA A 126 -20.32 -13.45 -2.41
C ALA A 126 -19.66 -14.47 -3.35
N ARG A 127 -20.46 -15.15 -4.18
CA ARG A 127 -19.94 -16.06 -5.21
C ARG A 127 -19.05 -15.33 -6.23
N ARG A 128 -19.44 -14.13 -6.66
CA ARG A 128 -18.65 -13.32 -7.61
C ARG A 128 -17.37 -12.78 -6.99
N VAL A 129 -17.41 -12.35 -5.73
CA VAL A 129 -16.21 -12.00 -4.94
C VAL A 129 -15.25 -13.18 -4.86
N HIS A 130 -15.77 -14.39 -4.57
CA HIS A 130 -14.94 -15.59 -4.52
C HIS A 130 -14.26 -15.88 -5.86
N HIS A 131 -14.99 -15.80 -6.99
CA HIS A 131 -14.41 -15.97 -8.31
C HIS A 131 -13.35 -14.92 -8.65
N ALA A 132 -13.58 -13.65 -8.31
CA ALA A 132 -12.60 -12.57 -8.50
C ALA A 132 -11.34 -12.82 -7.66
N ARG A 133 -11.49 -13.18 -6.39
CA ARG A 133 -10.37 -13.53 -5.51
C ARG A 133 -9.55 -14.70 -6.06
N CYS A 134 -10.19 -15.80 -6.45
CA CYS A 134 -9.49 -16.94 -7.04
C CYS A 134 -8.81 -16.62 -8.39
N ALA A 135 -9.25 -15.57 -9.10
CA ALA A 135 -8.55 -15.10 -10.29
C ALA A 135 -7.31 -14.27 -9.92
N LEU A 136 -7.40 -13.40 -8.90
CA LEU A 136 -6.28 -12.64 -8.36
C LEU A 136 -5.21 -13.55 -7.72
N GLU A 137 -5.62 -14.59 -7.01
CA GLU A 137 -4.73 -15.60 -6.42
C GLU A 137 -3.82 -16.28 -7.46
N ARG A 138 -4.28 -16.40 -8.73
CA ARG A 138 -3.45 -16.94 -9.83
C ARG A 138 -2.38 -15.97 -10.34
N ILE A 139 -2.45 -14.71 -9.92
CA ILE A 139 -1.48 -13.65 -10.19
C ILE A 139 -1.03 -12.99 -8.88
N ALA A 140 -1.00 -13.77 -7.79
CA ALA A 140 -0.79 -13.27 -6.44
C ALA A 140 0.49 -12.42 -6.33
N GLY A 141 0.34 -11.24 -5.73
CA GLY A 141 1.43 -10.28 -5.52
C GLY A 141 1.77 -9.43 -6.74
N VAL A 142 0.94 -9.47 -7.78
CA VAL A 142 1.04 -8.51 -8.88
C VAL A 142 0.82 -7.09 -8.38
N ASP A 143 1.64 -6.16 -8.84
CA ASP A 143 1.38 -4.72 -8.74
C ASP A 143 0.34 -4.35 -9.80
N PRO A 144 -0.89 -3.95 -9.42
CA PRO A 144 -1.92 -3.57 -10.38
C PRO A 144 -1.51 -2.39 -11.26
N THR A 145 -0.64 -1.49 -10.79
CA THR A 145 -0.22 -0.30 -11.55
C THR A 145 0.65 -0.64 -12.75
N ALA A 146 1.32 -1.80 -12.72
CA ALA A 146 2.03 -2.34 -13.89
C ALA A 146 1.07 -2.83 -15.00
N HIS A 147 -0.23 -2.97 -14.70
CA HIS A 147 -1.25 -3.49 -15.60
C HIS A 147 -2.48 -2.56 -15.63
N PRO A 148 -2.54 -1.56 -16.54
CA PRO A 148 -3.58 -0.53 -16.54
C PRO A 148 -5.02 -1.06 -16.50
N ASP A 149 -5.30 -2.13 -17.26
CA ASP A 149 -6.63 -2.75 -17.27
C ASP A 149 -7.00 -3.41 -15.94
N LEU A 150 -6.01 -3.99 -15.24
CA LEU A 150 -6.17 -4.59 -13.92
C LEU A 150 -6.38 -3.52 -12.86
N ALA A 151 -5.56 -2.46 -12.87
CA ALA A 151 -5.74 -1.30 -11.99
C ALA A 151 -7.16 -0.72 -12.14
N ARG A 152 -7.57 -0.41 -13.39
CA ARG A 152 -8.92 0.10 -13.69
C ARG A 152 -10.02 -0.81 -13.14
N ALA A 153 -9.95 -2.11 -13.44
CA ALA A 153 -10.98 -3.06 -13.01
C ALA A 153 -11.05 -3.19 -11.48
N LEU A 154 -9.89 -3.21 -10.82
CA LEU A 154 -9.80 -3.29 -9.37
C LEU A 154 -10.34 -2.01 -8.71
N GLU A 155 -9.91 -0.84 -9.18
CA GLU A 155 -10.39 0.46 -8.70
C GLU A 155 -11.91 0.60 -8.86
N ALA A 156 -12.48 0.19 -10.00
CA ALA A 156 -13.92 0.23 -10.23
C ALA A 156 -14.69 -0.63 -9.21
N VAL A 157 -14.17 -1.81 -8.86
CA VAL A 157 -14.75 -2.66 -7.83
C VAL A 157 -14.61 -2.03 -6.44
N LEU A 158 -13.42 -1.53 -6.09
CA LEU A 158 -13.14 -1.00 -4.76
C LEU A 158 -13.83 0.34 -4.50
N ALA A 159 -14.05 1.17 -5.52
CA ALA A 159 -14.83 2.40 -5.43
C ALA A 159 -16.26 2.16 -4.93
N ARG A 160 -16.81 0.96 -5.16
CA ARG A 160 -18.13 0.57 -4.66
C ARG A 160 -18.21 0.51 -3.14
N VAL A 161 -17.10 0.44 -2.41
CA VAL A 161 -17.11 0.42 -0.94
C VAL A 161 -17.79 1.67 -0.37
N ILE A 162 -17.61 2.81 -1.01
CA ILE A 162 -18.17 4.11 -0.61
C ILE A 162 -19.33 4.55 -1.51
N ALA A 163 -19.92 3.62 -2.27
CA ALA A 163 -21.03 3.96 -3.16
C ALA A 163 -22.20 4.58 -2.39
N PRO A 164 -22.84 5.64 -2.93
CA PRO A 164 -23.89 6.37 -2.22
C PRO A 164 -25.11 5.48 -1.95
N LEU A 165 -25.50 4.63 -2.90
CA LEU A 165 -26.68 3.79 -2.79
C LEU A 165 -26.35 2.40 -2.21
N PRO A 166 -27.10 1.91 -1.19
CA PRO A 166 -26.85 0.61 -0.57
C PRO A 166 -26.74 -0.57 -1.53
N LYS A 167 -27.56 -0.58 -2.60
CA LYS A 167 -27.58 -1.65 -3.61
C LYS A 167 -26.29 -1.75 -4.44
N ASP A 168 -25.53 -0.66 -4.52
CA ASP A 168 -24.30 -0.59 -5.29
C ASP A 168 -23.07 -0.91 -4.43
N ARG A 169 -23.23 -0.89 -3.09
CA ARG A 169 -22.13 -1.00 -2.13
C ARG A 169 -21.50 -2.38 -2.15
N LEU A 170 -20.17 -2.39 -2.17
CA LEU A 170 -19.36 -3.57 -1.86
C LEU A 170 -19.01 -3.53 -0.36
N PRO A 171 -19.36 -4.55 0.44
CA PRO A 171 -18.88 -4.63 1.82
C PRO A 171 -17.35 -4.53 1.91
N LEU A 172 -16.84 -3.68 2.81
CA LEU A 172 -15.39 -3.46 2.98
C LEU A 172 -14.62 -4.77 3.23
N VAL A 173 -15.21 -5.73 3.94
CA VAL A 173 -14.58 -7.05 4.17
C VAL A 173 -14.31 -7.81 2.86
N HIS A 174 -15.16 -7.63 1.84
CA HIS A 174 -14.94 -8.24 0.52
C HIS A 174 -13.86 -7.50 -0.27
N ALA A 175 -13.81 -6.17 -0.15
CA ALA A 175 -12.74 -5.37 -0.73
C ALA A 175 -11.36 -5.75 -0.16
N MET A 176 -11.25 -5.87 1.18
CA MET A 176 -10.01 -6.31 1.83
C MET A 176 -9.57 -7.69 1.37
N ARG A 177 -10.50 -8.63 1.18
CA ARG A 177 -10.18 -9.97 0.64
C ARG A 177 -9.64 -9.99 -0.79
N LEU A 178 -9.91 -8.95 -1.59
CA LEU A 178 -9.33 -8.81 -2.92
C LEU A 178 -7.94 -8.16 -2.82
N LEU A 179 -7.81 -7.16 -1.95
CA LEU A 179 -6.54 -6.48 -1.68
C LEU A 179 -5.49 -7.42 -1.05
N ASP A 180 -5.96 -8.40 -0.26
CA ASP A 180 -5.13 -9.47 0.31
C ASP A 180 -4.50 -10.37 -0.76
N GLU A 181 -4.86 -10.29 -2.05
CA GLU A 181 -4.27 -11.10 -3.14
C GLU A 181 -3.30 -10.31 -4.03
N VAL A 182 -3.27 -8.98 -3.92
CA VAL A 182 -2.40 -8.10 -4.72
C VAL A 182 -1.24 -7.55 -3.87
N ASP A 183 -0.33 -6.85 -4.53
CA ASP A 183 0.75 -6.14 -3.85
C ASP A 183 0.19 -5.08 -2.88
N ALA A 184 0.84 -4.90 -1.72
CA ALA A 184 0.36 -3.99 -0.68
C ALA A 184 0.45 -2.50 -1.08
N SER A 185 1.25 -2.15 -2.09
CA SER A 185 1.25 -0.79 -2.65
C SER A 185 -0.13 -0.39 -3.19
N ALA A 186 -0.87 -1.35 -3.78
CA ALA A 186 -2.24 -1.12 -4.25
C ALA A 186 -3.14 -0.69 -3.10
N PHE A 187 -3.05 -1.35 -1.95
CA PHE A 187 -3.81 -0.97 -0.76
C PHE A 187 -3.52 0.47 -0.33
N ALA A 188 -2.25 0.85 -0.23
CA ALA A 188 -1.86 2.20 0.17
C ALA A 188 -2.37 3.28 -0.81
N GLN A 189 -2.29 3.02 -2.12
CA GLN A 189 -2.78 3.94 -3.16
C GLN A 189 -4.30 4.11 -3.10
N ILE A 190 -5.03 2.99 -3.04
CA ILE A 190 -6.49 2.97 -2.94
C ILE A 190 -6.96 3.72 -1.69
N ALA A 191 -6.29 3.45 -0.57
CA ALA A 191 -6.59 4.09 0.69
C ALA A 191 -6.31 5.60 0.66
N ALA A 192 -5.19 6.02 0.07
CA ALA A 192 -4.84 7.43 -0.08
C ALA A 192 -5.69 8.17 -1.13
N GLY A 193 -6.32 7.44 -2.05
CA GLY A 193 -7.22 7.96 -3.08
C GLY A 193 -8.66 8.08 -2.57
N PHE A 194 -9.56 7.27 -3.13
CA PHE A 194 -11.00 7.44 -2.89
C PHE A 194 -11.45 7.06 -1.47
N TRP A 195 -10.70 6.25 -0.72
CA TRP A 195 -11.03 5.95 0.69
C TRP A 195 -10.53 6.99 1.69
N LYS A 196 -9.80 8.02 1.25
CA LYS A 196 -9.24 9.05 2.13
C LYS A 196 -10.30 9.83 2.89
N SER A 197 -11.45 10.07 2.27
CA SER A 197 -12.52 10.90 2.83
C SER A 197 -13.87 10.25 2.53
N PRO A 198 -14.26 9.21 3.29
CA PRO A 198 -15.56 8.58 3.11
C PRO A 198 -16.70 9.57 3.42
N PRO A 199 -17.86 9.44 2.75
CA PRO A 199 -18.99 10.33 2.99
C PRO A 199 -19.43 10.31 4.46
N PRO A 200 -19.69 11.49 5.07
CA PRO A 200 -20.26 11.55 6.42
C PRO A 200 -21.52 10.68 6.52
N SER A 201 -21.70 9.99 7.64
CA SER A 201 -22.82 9.06 7.88
C SER A 201 -22.82 7.77 7.04
N HIS A 202 -21.79 7.49 6.24
CA HIS A 202 -21.65 6.19 5.57
C HIS A 202 -21.30 5.09 6.59
N PRO A 203 -21.87 3.87 6.52
CA PRO A 203 -21.63 2.82 7.52
C PRO A 203 -20.17 2.35 7.60
N THR A 204 -19.36 2.56 6.55
CA THR A 204 -17.93 2.22 6.56
C THR A 204 -17.03 3.36 7.03
N THR A 205 -17.59 4.53 7.36
CA THR A 205 -16.81 5.74 7.70
C THR A 205 -15.82 5.44 8.81
N ARG A 206 -16.26 4.88 9.94
CA ARG A 206 -15.35 4.65 11.08
C ARG A 206 -14.26 3.63 10.77
N ALA A 207 -14.60 2.57 10.05
CA ALA A 207 -13.63 1.56 9.60
C ALA A 207 -12.56 2.17 8.67
N LEU A 208 -12.96 3.03 7.74
CA LEU A 208 -12.04 3.72 6.84
C LEU A 208 -11.23 4.79 7.57
N THR A 209 -11.82 5.53 8.51
CA THR A 209 -11.08 6.47 9.37
C THR A 209 -9.99 5.76 10.15
N LEU A 210 -10.31 4.65 10.81
CA LEU A 210 -9.31 3.86 11.53
C LEU A 210 -8.21 3.36 10.58
N LEU A 211 -8.57 2.92 9.37
CA LEU A 211 -7.61 2.50 8.35
C LEU A 211 -6.66 3.64 7.96
N GLN A 212 -7.17 4.88 7.79
CA GLN A 212 -6.32 6.06 7.54
C GLN A 212 -5.40 6.35 8.73
N GLU A 213 -5.91 6.24 9.97
CA GLU A 213 -5.09 6.36 11.18
C GLU A 213 -3.97 5.32 11.19
N GLN A 214 -4.24 4.08 10.74
CA GLN A 214 -3.23 3.03 10.65
C GLN A 214 -2.18 3.33 9.59
N LEU A 215 -2.56 3.79 8.39
CA LEU A 215 -1.62 4.20 7.35
C LEU A 215 -0.73 5.37 7.77
N ALA A 216 -1.23 6.26 8.63
CA ALA A 216 -0.44 7.35 9.18
C ALA A 216 0.57 6.87 10.23
N GLN A 217 0.23 5.86 11.03
CA GLN A 217 1.09 5.33 12.10
C GLN A 217 2.06 4.24 11.62
N LEU A 218 1.61 3.39 10.71
CA LEU A 218 2.33 2.28 10.13
C LEU A 218 2.72 2.66 8.70
N VAL A 219 3.95 3.12 8.51
CA VAL A 219 4.45 3.55 7.19
C VAL A 219 4.64 2.36 6.24
N ASP A 220 4.80 1.15 6.79
CA ASP A 220 4.97 -0.07 6.01
C ASP A 220 3.62 -0.55 5.44
N PRO A 221 3.44 -0.60 4.11
CA PRO A 221 2.15 -0.89 3.50
C PRO A 221 1.70 -2.34 3.74
N GLU A 222 2.65 -3.29 3.81
CA GLU A 222 2.36 -4.70 4.02
C GLU A 222 1.90 -4.97 5.46
N LEU A 223 2.61 -4.40 6.45
CA LEU A 223 2.21 -4.45 7.85
C LEU A 223 0.83 -3.81 8.05
N THR A 224 0.61 -2.64 7.44
CA THR A 224 -0.68 -1.93 7.55
C THR A 224 -1.82 -2.72 6.94
N LEU A 225 -1.63 -3.29 5.74
CA LEU A 225 -2.63 -4.14 5.09
C LEU A 225 -3.04 -5.30 6.00
N ARG A 226 -2.06 -6.00 6.60
CA ARG A 226 -2.33 -7.16 7.47
C ARG A 226 -3.03 -6.77 8.76
N VAL A 227 -2.62 -5.67 9.39
CA VAL A 227 -3.28 -5.14 10.59
C VAL A 227 -4.71 -4.71 10.27
N ALA A 228 -4.91 -3.97 9.17
CA ALA A 228 -6.22 -3.55 8.71
C ALA A 228 -7.12 -4.75 8.38
N SER A 229 -6.59 -5.77 7.69
CA SER A 229 -7.32 -7.01 7.39
C SER A 229 -7.78 -7.71 8.67
N LEU A 230 -6.95 -7.76 9.72
CA LEU A 230 -7.33 -8.36 11.01
C LEU A 230 -8.32 -7.53 11.84
N LEU A 231 -8.23 -6.20 11.80
CA LEU A 231 -9.17 -5.29 12.48
C LEU A 231 -10.54 -5.31 11.83
N LEU A 232 -10.58 -5.40 10.49
CA LEU A 232 -11.81 -5.36 9.69
C LEU A 232 -12.40 -6.76 9.45
N ASP A 233 -11.71 -7.82 9.87
CA ASP A 233 -12.17 -9.20 9.76
C ASP A 233 -13.46 -9.40 10.55
N ARG A 234 -14.53 -9.83 9.87
CA ARG A 234 -15.80 -10.15 10.55
C ARG A 234 -15.75 -11.60 11.03
N PRO A 235 -16.08 -11.89 12.30
CA PRO A 235 -16.08 -13.26 12.79
C PRO A 235 -17.05 -14.12 11.98
N SER A 236 -16.53 -15.14 11.31
CA SER A 236 -17.31 -16.12 10.56
C SER A 236 -16.92 -17.53 11.02
N GLY A 237 -17.67 -18.09 11.96
CA GLY A 237 -17.35 -19.38 12.55
C GLY A 237 -16.29 -19.27 13.65
N ASP A 238 -15.30 -20.17 13.63
CA ASP A 238 -14.30 -20.28 14.68
C ASP A 238 -13.21 -19.20 14.58
N ALA A 239 -12.72 -18.73 15.73
CA ALA A 239 -11.68 -17.70 15.78
C ALA A 239 -10.28 -18.24 15.43
N THR A 240 -10.15 -19.54 15.13
CA THR A 240 -8.87 -20.24 14.93
C THR A 240 -8.01 -19.61 13.85
N GLY A 241 -8.60 -19.30 12.69
CA GLY A 241 -7.88 -18.68 11.58
C GLY A 241 -7.41 -17.26 11.89
N TRP A 242 -8.25 -16.48 12.58
CA TRP A 242 -7.90 -15.14 13.03
C TRP A 242 -6.78 -15.17 14.08
N ASN A 243 -6.89 -16.04 15.09
CA ASN A 243 -5.89 -16.21 16.15
C ASN A 243 -4.52 -16.60 15.57
N ARG A 244 -4.50 -17.50 14.57
CA ARG A 244 -3.26 -17.91 13.89
C ARG A 244 -2.60 -16.73 13.18
N ARG A 245 -3.38 -15.93 12.43
CA ARG A 245 -2.87 -14.75 11.72
C ARG A 245 -2.36 -13.68 12.69
N TRP A 246 -3.10 -13.41 13.78
CA TRP A 246 -2.66 -12.46 14.80
C TRP A 246 -1.37 -12.91 15.50
N LYS A 247 -1.31 -14.17 15.94
CA LYS A 247 -0.11 -14.76 16.57
C LYS A 247 1.12 -14.70 15.66
N ALA A 248 0.93 -14.85 14.34
CA ALA A 248 2.01 -14.75 13.37
C ALA A 248 2.44 -13.29 13.11
N LEU A 249 1.56 -12.31 13.33
CA LEU A 249 1.82 -10.90 13.02
C LEU A 249 2.30 -10.09 14.24
N SER A 250 1.75 -10.37 15.43
CA SER A 250 1.95 -9.56 16.62
C SER A 250 3.42 -9.35 17.01
N PRO A 251 4.35 -10.33 16.90
CA PRO A 251 5.76 -10.09 17.24
C PRO A 251 6.43 -9.11 16.27
N HIS A 252 6.03 -9.11 15.00
CA HIS A 252 6.56 -8.20 13.99
C HIS A 252 6.02 -6.79 14.17
N LEU A 253 4.73 -6.66 14.52
CA LEU A 253 4.14 -5.39 14.87
C LEU A 253 4.80 -4.82 16.13
N GLU A 254 5.00 -5.63 17.18
CA GLU A 254 5.68 -5.20 18.39
C GLU A 254 7.12 -4.73 18.11
N ALA A 255 7.88 -5.51 17.34
CA ALA A 255 9.24 -5.12 16.93
C ALA A 255 9.25 -3.83 16.10
N TYR A 256 8.26 -3.63 15.22
CA TYR A 256 8.10 -2.38 14.46
C TYR A 256 7.83 -1.19 15.38
N LEU A 257 6.88 -1.34 16.30
CA LEU A 257 6.47 -0.30 17.24
C LEU A 257 7.60 0.06 18.21
N ALA A 258 8.39 -0.91 18.65
CA ALA A 258 9.55 -0.67 19.50
C ALA A 258 10.59 0.24 18.82
N ARG A 259 10.77 0.09 17.49
CA ARG A 259 11.67 0.95 16.70
C ARG A 259 11.14 2.38 16.56
N SER A 260 9.82 2.56 16.56
CA SER A 260 9.18 3.88 16.55
C SER A 260 8.96 4.49 17.94
N GLY A 261 9.44 3.82 19.01
CA GLY A 261 9.40 4.33 20.38
C GLY A 261 8.04 4.16 21.08
N THR A 262 7.20 3.23 20.61
CA THR A 262 5.93 2.87 21.24
C THR A 262 5.88 1.37 21.56
N THR A 263 4.85 0.94 22.29
CA THR A 263 4.65 -0.47 22.66
C THR A 263 3.38 -1.00 22.01
N LEU A 264 3.30 -2.33 21.81
CA LEU A 264 2.10 -2.97 21.29
C LEU A 264 0.86 -2.64 22.14
N LYS A 265 1.01 -2.70 23.48
CA LYS A 265 -0.06 -2.34 24.42
C LYS A 265 -0.52 -0.89 24.27
N LYS A 266 0.40 0.07 24.17
CA LYS A 266 0.05 1.50 24.01
C LYS A 266 -0.63 1.75 22.66
N TYR A 267 -0.13 1.12 21.60
CA TYR A 267 -0.72 1.19 20.27
C TYR A 267 -2.16 0.65 20.27
N LEU A 268 -2.38 -0.57 20.79
CA LEU A 268 -3.72 -1.18 20.85
C LEU A 268 -4.69 -0.42 21.75
N ALA A 269 -4.20 0.22 22.82
CA ALA A 269 -5.02 1.08 23.68
C ALA A 269 -5.43 2.40 23.01
N GLY A 270 -4.66 2.85 22.01
CA GLY A 270 -4.96 4.06 21.23
C GLY A 270 -5.94 3.83 20.07
N LEU A 271 -6.35 2.59 19.79
CA LEU A 271 -7.29 2.29 18.72
C LEU A 271 -8.72 2.67 19.15
N ASP A 272 -9.35 3.55 18.38
CA ASP A 272 -10.74 3.95 18.60
C ASP A 272 -11.71 3.21 17.67
N ALA A 273 -12.63 2.46 18.28
CA ALA A 273 -13.69 1.75 17.57
C ALA A 273 -14.84 2.66 17.10
N GLY A 274 -14.96 3.88 17.65
CA GLY A 274 -15.98 4.85 17.31
C GLY A 274 -17.42 4.31 17.36
N GLY A 275 -17.69 3.38 18.27
CA GLY A 275 -19.00 2.74 18.45
C GLY A 275 -19.30 1.55 17.54
N ASP A 276 -18.39 1.12 16.65
CA ASP A 276 -18.57 -0.12 15.88
C ASP A 276 -18.31 -1.35 16.79
N PRO A 277 -19.34 -2.19 17.06
CA PRO A 277 -19.22 -3.29 18.00
C PRO A 277 -18.29 -4.41 17.48
N HIS A 278 -18.20 -4.61 16.17
CA HIS A 278 -17.32 -5.61 15.60
C HIS A 278 -15.87 -5.19 15.72
N LEU A 279 -15.59 -3.93 15.41
CA LEU A 279 -14.26 -3.37 15.55
C LEU A 279 -13.80 -3.35 17.01
N ALA A 280 -14.69 -2.96 17.93
CA ALA A 280 -14.42 -3.03 19.37
C ALA A 280 -14.07 -4.46 19.81
N GLY A 281 -14.83 -5.46 19.35
CA GLY A 281 -14.53 -6.87 19.64
C GLY A 281 -13.17 -7.32 19.10
N ARG A 282 -12.76 -6.86 17.92
CA ARG A 282 -11.43 -7.16 17.35
C ARG A 282 -10.30 -6.49 18.11
N ILE A 283 -10.46 -5.23 18.51
CA ILE A 283 -9.48 -4.52 19.33
C ILE A 283 -9.31 -5.24 20.68
N GLN A 284 -10.41 -5.61 21.34
CA GLN A 284 -10.37 -6.37 22.59
C GLN A 284 -9.68 -7.73 22.41
N ALA A 285 -9.97 -8.46 21.33
CA ALA A 285 -9.31 -9.74 21.04
C ALA A 285 -7.79 -9.58 20.82
N MET A 286 -7.36 -8.51 20.14
CA MET A 286 -5.94 -8.21 19.97
C MET A 286 -5.28 -7.87 21.31
N GLN A 287 -5.93 -7.07 22.14
CA GLN A 287 -5.45 -6.68 23.47
C GLN A 287 -5.33 -7.87 24.43
N ALA A 288 -6.27 -8.82 24.37
CA ALA A 288 -6.24 -10.01 25.22
C ALA A 288 -5.14 -11.01 24.81
N ALA A 289 -4.65 -10.93 23.57
CA ALA A 289 -3.63 -11.81 23.01
C ALA A 289 -2.25 -11.15 22.86
N ALA A 290 -2.08 -9.92 23.36
CA ALA A 290 -0.85 -9.12 23.35
C ALA A 290 -0.24 -9.06 24.75
#